data_AF-A0A9D9HEI9-F1
#
_entry.id   AF-A0A9D9HEI9-F1
#
_cell.length_a   1.000
_cell.length_b   1.000
_cell.length_c   1.000
_cell.angle_alpha   90.00
_cell.angle_beta   90.00
_cell.angle_gamma   90.00
#
_symmetry.space_group_name_H-M   'P 1'
#
loop_
_entity.id
_entity.type
_entity.pdbx_description
1 polymer ?
#
loop_
_entity_poly.entity_id
_entity_poly.type
_entity_poly.pdbx_seq_one_letter_code
_entity_poly.pdbx_strand_id
1 'polypeptide(L)'
;MKTEIVLALAVVMFISTSCDMFRKIAGRPTSDEIEARRSEIVRANEKIAALKQRQKACEDSLALVDSIRRMETAVRSLSEVGDLYTTSLDHRYYIIVGAFLKEANADAMLKTASDAGYVPVKIALNGFVAVGVSPADRLGDAFLSLKSVKREDFCPPDVWILVNR
;
A
#
# COMPACT_ATOMS: atom_id res chain seq x y z
N MET A 1 25.56 -51.37 39.99
CA MET A 1 25.36 -50.51 38.79
C MET A 1 23.94 -49.95 38.66
N LYS A 2 22.86 -50.76 38.53
CA LYS A 2 21.50 -50.21 38.34
C LYS A 2 21.01 -49.33 39.51
N THR A 3 21.29 -49.73 40.75
CA THR A 3 20.92 -48.99 41.97
C THR A 3 21.67 -47.66 42.13
N GLU A 4 22.94 -47.60 41.76
CA GLU A 4 23.74 -46.37 41.83
C GLU A 4 23.31 -45.33 40.79
N ILE A 5 22.92 -45.78 39.59
CA ILE A 5 22.38 -44.90 38.55
C ILE A 5 21.02 -44.32 38.99
N VAL A 6 20.17 -45.11 39.63
CA VAL A 6 18.88 -44.64 40.16
C VAL A 6 19.08 -43.63 41.29
N LEU A 7 20.06 -43.85 42.18
CA LEU A 7 20.37 -42.93 43.26
C LEU A 7 20.92 -41.58 42.73
N ALA A 8 21.82 -41.65 41.75
CA ALA A 8 22.35 -40.46 41.09
C ALA A 8 21.26 -39.64 40.38
N LEU A 9 20.31 -40.31 39.72
CA LEU A 9 19.18 -39.66 39.05
C LEU A 9 18.24 -38.97 40.06
N ALA A 10 17.99 -39.62 41.21
CA ALA A 10 17.16 -39.06 42.28
C ALA A 10 17.80 -37.80 42.89
N VAL A 11 19.12 -37.80 43.10
CA VAL A 11 19.87 -36.64 43.59
C VAL A 11 19.81 -35.47 42.61
N VAL A 12 19.96 -35.72 41.31
CA VAL A 12 19.87 -34.69 40.26
C VAL A 12 18.47 -34.07 40.19
N MET A 13 17.42 -34.89 40.31
CA MET A 13 16.04 -34.37 40.36
C MET A 13 15.83 -33.46 41.57
N PHE A 14 16.27 -33.87 42.77
CA PHE A 14 16.13 -33.06 43.98
C PHE A 14 16.84 -31.70 43.89
N ILE A 15 18.05 -31.68 43.35
CA ILE A 15 18.84 -30.45 43.20
C ILE A 15 18.15 -29.49 42.21
N SER A 16 17.58 -30.01 41.12
CA SER A 16 16.90 -29.18 40.11
C SER A 16 15.65 -28.46 40.64
N THR A 17 14.86 -29.11 41.51
CA THR A 17 13.69 -28.51 42.17
C THR A 17 14.04 -27.61 43.35
N SER A 18 15.13 -27.88 44.07
CA SER A 18 15.51 -27.09 45.26
C SER A 18 15.94 -25.65 44.94
N CYS A 19 16.52 -25.41 43.76
CA CYS A 19 17.03 -24.10 43.36
C CYS A 19 15.92 -23.04 43.25
N ASP A 20 14.72 -23.43 42.84
CA ASP A 20 13.59 -22.51 42.72
C ASP A 20 12.95 -22.22 44.09
N MET A 21 13.00 -23.18 45.03
CA MET A 21 12.57 -22.96 46.41
C MET A 21 13.47 -21.94 47.13
N PHE A 22 14.79 -21.97 46.89
CA PHE A 22 15.71 -20.95 47.40
C PHE A 22 15.46 -19.57 46.81
N ARG A 23 15.12 -19.47 45.52
CA ARG A 23 14.76 -18.20 44.88
C ARG A 23 13.52 -17.60 45.54
N LYS A 24 12.50 -18.42 45.78
CA LYS A 24 11.27 -18.01 46.47
C LYS A 24 11.53 -17.48 47.89
N ILE A 25 12.37 -18.16 48.67
CA ILE A 25 12.75 -17.71 50.02
C ILE A 25 13.57 -16.42 49.98
N ALA A 26 14.45 -16.26 48.98
CA ALA A 26 15.26 -15.06 48.78
C ALA A 26 14.50 -13.89 48.12
N GLY A 27 13.19 -14.01 47.89
CA GLY A 27 12.38 -13.01 47.20
C GLY A 27 12.76 -12.79 45.73
N ARG A 28 13.46 -13.75 45.12
CA ARG A 28 13.85 -13.72 43.71
C ARG A 28 12.81 -14.47 42.85
N PRO A 29 12.59 -14.03 41.60
CA PRO A 29 11.64 -14.68 40.71
C PRO A 29 11.99 -16.15 40.48
N THR A 30 10.98 -17.00 40.54
CA THR A 30 11.05 -18.42 40.19
C THR A 30 11.11 -18.60 38.67
N SER A 31 11.52 -19.78 38.21
CA SER A 31 11.61 -20.08 36.77
C SER A 31 10.26 -19.90 36.07
N ASP A 32 9.18 -20.34 36.72
CA ASP A 32 7.81 -20.24 36.20
C ASP A 32 7.37 -18.77 36.06
N GLU A 33 7.71 -17.91 37.01
CA GLU A 33 7.41 -16.47 36.96
C GLU A 33 8.20 -15.76 35.86
N ILE A 34 9.45 -16.19 35.61
CA ILE A 34 10.28 -15.65 34.52
C ILE A 34 9.68 -16.03 33.18
N GLU A 35 9.25 -17.27 33.01
CA GLU A 35 8.65 -17.76 31.77
C GLU A 35 7.27 -17.14 31.51
N ALA A 36 6.44 -17.00 32.56
CA ALA A 36 5.18 -16.29 32.50
C ALA A 36 5.38 -14.83 32.03
N ARG A 37 6.31 -14.08 32.64
CA ARG A 37 6.61 -12.70 32.22
C ARG A 37 7.20 -12.62 30.81
N ARG A 38 8.04 -13.57 30.41
CA ARG A 38 8.57 -13.61 29.03
C ARG A 38 7.43 -13.78 28.03
N SER A 39 6.47 -14.66 28.31
CA SER A 39 5.31 -14.87 27.44
C SER A 39 4.44 -13.61 27.32
N GLU A 40 4.28 -12.86 28.42
CA GLU A 40 3.55 -11.58 28.42
C GLU A 40 4.26 -10.51 27.61
N ILE A 41 5.59 -10.40 27.75
CA ILE A 41 6.41 -9.45 27.00
C ILE A 41 6.36 -9.75 25.50
N VAL A 42 6.42 -11.03 25.10
CA VAL A 42 6.30 -11.42 23.69
C VAL A 42 4.94 -11.01 23.12
N ARG A 43 3.84 -11.33 23.82
CA ARG A 43 2.48 -10.94 23.39
C ARG A 43 2.31 -9.41 23.32
N ALA A 44 2.90 -8.67 24.26
CA ALA A 44 2.86 -7.21 24.23
C ALA A 44 3.63 -6.65 23.03
N ASN A 45 4.81 -7.19 22.74
CA ASN A 45 5.63 -6.79 21.60
C ASN A 45 4.96 -7.10 20.26
N GLU A 46 4.27 -8.24 20.12
CA GLU A 46 3.49 -8.58 18.93
C GLU A 46 2.36 -7.58 18.69
N LYS A 47 1.63 -7.19 19.74
CA LYS A 47 0.59 -6.15 19.64
C LYS A 47 1.17 -4.81 19.22
N ILE A 48 2.30 -4.41 19.79
CA ILE A 48 2.98 -3.16 19.42
C ILE A 48 3.45 -3.21 17.96
N ALA A 49 4.00 -4.34 17.49
CA ALA A 49 4.43 -4.51 16.11
C ALA A 49 3.23 -4.40 15.14
N ALA A 50 2.11 -5.03 15.46
CA ALA A 50 0.88 -4.93 14.67
C ALA A 50 0.34 -3.49 14.60
N LEU A 51 0.37 -2.76 15.73
CA LEU A 51 -0.03 -1.35 15.77
C LEU A 51 0.92 -0.46 14.95
N LYS A 52 2.24 -0.68 15.04
CA LYS A 52 3.23 0.05 14.25
C LYS A 52 3.06 -0.18 12.74
N GLN A 53 2.72 -1.41 12.31
CA GLN A 53 2.42 -1.67 10.90
C GLN A 53 1.19 -0.88 10.42
N ARG A 54 0.13 -0.83 11.23
CA ARG A 54 -1.07 -0.04 10.89
C ARG A 54 -0.78 1.46 10.86
N GLN A 55 -0.01 1.96 11.83
CA GLN A 55 0.40 3.35 11.87
C GLN A 55 1.22 3.73 10.63
N LYS A 56 2.19 2.90 10.26
CA LYS A 56 3.01 3.11 9.06
C LYS A 56 2.17 3.13 7.77
N ALA A 57 1.23 2.19 7.63
CA ALA A 57 0.32 2.18 6.49
C ALA A 57 -0.57 3.44 6.42
N CYS A 58 -0.95 4.00 7.58
CA CYS A 58 -1.70 5.26 7.67
C CYS A 58 -0.83 6.46 7.29
N GLU A 59 0.41 6.53 7.78
CA GLU A 59 1.38 7.57 7.44
C GLU A 59 1.72 7.56 5.94
N ASP A 60 1.90 6.39 5.34
CA ASP A 60 2.14 6.24 3.90
C ASP A 60 0.93 6.74 3.08
N SER A 61 -0.28 6.44 3.54
CA SER A 61 -1.52 6.93 2.92
C SER A 61 -1.65 8.45 3.04
N LEU A 62 -1.26 9.03 4.18
CA LEU A 62 -1.28 10.47 4.41
C LEU A 62 -0.24 11.20 3.53
N ALA A 63 0.98 10.66 3.43
CA ALA A 63 2.02 11.21 2.56
C ALA A 63 1.61 11.19 1.07
N LEU A 64 0.86 10.16 0.66
CA LEU A 64 0.24 10.10 -0.65
C LEU A 64 -0.78 11.23 -0.80
N VAL A 65 -1.71 11.41 0.14
CA VAL A 65 -2.72 12.50 0.11
C VAL A 65 -2.09 13.89 0.08
N ASP A 66 -1.02 14.13 0.83
CA ASP A 66 -0.30 15.41 0.79
C ASP A 66 0.41 15.62 -0.56
N SER A 67 0.91 14.55 -1.17
CA SER A 67 1.45 14.61 -2.54
C SER A 67 0.36 14.90 -3.56
N ILE A 68 -0.85 14.36 -3.36
CA ILE A 68 -2.04 14.64 -4.18
C ILE A 68 -2.43 16.11 -4.05
N ARG A 69 -2.48 16.65 -2.83
CA ARG A 69 -2.81 18.07 -2.58
C ARG A 69 -1.81 19.03 -3.21
N ARG A 70 -0.51 18.73 -3.12
CA ARG A 70 0.52 19.53 -3.82
C ARG A 70 0.38 19.50 -5.35
N MET A 71 -0.33 18.51 -5.88
CA MET A 71 -0.64 18.34 -7.30
C MET A 71 -2.07 18.76 -7.66
N GLU A 72 -2.78 19.53 -6.81
CA GLU A 72 -4.17 19.98 -7.01
C GLU A 72 -4.46 20.54 -8.41
N THR A 73 -3.46 21.04 -9.14
CA THR A 73 -3.59 21.51 -10.52
C THR A 73 -3.80 20.41 -11.57
N ALA A 74 -3.58 19.14 -11.23
CA ALA A 74 -3.54 18.01 -12.18
C ALA A 74 -4.71 17.03 -12.04
N VAL A 75 -5.70 17.25 -11.17
CA VAL A 75 -6.91 16.40 -11.09
C VAL A 75 -8.11 17.24 -11.49
N ARG A 76 -8.83 16.84 -12.54
CA ARG A 76 -9.98 17.57 -13.06
C ARG A 76 -11.22 16.69 -13.06
N SER A 77 -12.33 17.24 -12.58
CA SER A 77 -13.62 16.54 -12.62
C SER A 77 -14.19 16.57 -14.03
N LEU A 78 -14.90 15.52 -14.44
CA LEU A 78 -15.65 15.50 -15.69
C LEU A 78 -16.50 16.76 -15.86
N SER A 79 -17.26 17.13 -14.83
CA SER A 79 -18.15 18.29 -14.84
C SER A 79 -17.45 19.63 -15.11
N GLU A 80 -16.14 19.73 -14.86
CA GLU A 80 -15.34 20.93 -15.11
C GLU A 80 -14.75 20.97 -16.52
N VAL A 81 -14.52 19.79 -17.13
CA VAL A 81 -13.88 19.63 -18.44
C VAL A 81 -14.93 19.56 -19.56
N GLY A 82 -16.15 19.13 -19.25
CA GLY A 82 -17.27 19.11 -20.17
C GLY A 82 -18.20 17.92 -19.94
N ASP A 83 -19.42 18.02 -20.46
CA ASP A 83 -20.39 16.92 -20.37
C ASP A 83 -20.02 15.83 -21.38
N LEU A 84 -20.02 14.57 -20.95
CA LEU A 84 -19.77 13.45 -21.84
C LEU A 84 -21.00 13.22 -22.70
N TYR A 85 -20.85 13.27 -24.02
CA TYR A 85 -22.00 13.03 -24.89
C TYR A 85 -22.29 11.54 -25.14
N THR A 86 -21.33 10.61 -24.99
CA THR A 86 -21.56 9.22 -25.45
C THR A 86 -20.69 8.11 -24.84
N THR A 87 -19.66 8.39 -24.03
CA THR A 87 -18.69 7.36 -23.61
C THR A 87 -18.98 6.87 -22.19
N SER A 88 -19.50 5.64 -22.04
CA SER A 88 -19.50 4.96 -20.73
C SER A 88 -18.07 4.58 -20.38
N LEU A 89 -17.49 5.26 -19.39
CA LEU A 89 -16.17 4.92 -18.87
C LEU A 89 -16.33 3.90 -17.74
N ASP A 90 -15.63 2.77 -17.85
CA ASP A 90 -15.74 1.64 -16.91
C ASP A 90 -15.08 1.92 -15.56
N HIS A 91 -14.10 2.83 -15.54
CA HIS A 91 -13.29 3.13 -14.36
C HIS A 91 -13.49 4.55 -13.85
N ARG A 92 -13.08 4.78 -12.61
CA ARG A 92 -13.25 6.08 -11.94
C ARG A 92 -12.22 7.13 -12.34
N TYR A 93 -11.01 6.72 -12.66
CA TYR A 93 -9.88 7.61 -12.94
C TYR A 93 -9.18 7.22 -14.23
N TYR A 94 -8.84 8.23 -15.03
CA TYR A 94 -8.05 8.08 -16.26
C TYR A 94 -6.97 9.16 -16.32
N ILE A 95 -5.79 8.84 -16.83
CA ILE A 95 -4.74 9.84 -17.06
C ILE A 95 -4.86 10.35 -18.50
N ILE A 96 -5.09 11.65 -18.67
CA ILE A 96 -5.27 12.27 -19.97
C ILE A 96 -3.92 12.76 -20.49
N VAL A 97 -3.48 12.16 -21.58
CA VAL A 97 -2.20 12.45 -22.26
C VAL A 97 -2.39 13.33 -23.50
N GLY A 98 -3.60 13.81 -23.74
CA GLY A 98 -3.89 14.77 -24.80
C GLY A 98 -5.38 14.93 -25.05
N ALA A 99 -5.77 16.10 -25.56
CA ALA A 99 -7.11 16.40 -26.03
C ALA A 99 -7.03 17.07 -27.40
N PHE A 100 -7.75 16.53 -28.40
CA PHE A 100 -7.57 16.91 -29.80
C PHE A 100 -8.90 17.27 -30.46
N LEU A 101 -8.89 18.32 -31.29
CA LEU A 101 -10.06 18.70 -32.09
C LEU A 101 -10.31 17.73 -33.26
N LYS A 102 -9.23 17.18 -33.82
CA LYS A 102 -9.28 16.25 -34.95
C LYS A 102 -9.08 14.82 -34.45
N GLU A 103 -10.00 13.93 -34.82
CA GLU A 103 -9.96 12.53 -34.40
C GLU A 103 -8.67 11.81 -34.86
N ALA A 104 -8.17 12.12 -36.05
CA ALA A 104 -6.92 11.54 -36.56
C ALA A 104 -5.70 11.80 -35.67
N ASN A 105 -5.67 12.93 -34.94
CA ASN A 105 -4.59 13.23 -33.99
C ASN A 105 -4.75 12.40 -32.70
N ALA A 106 -5.99 12.19 -32.26
CA ALA A 106 -6.27 11.30 -31.15
C ALA A 106 -5.90 9.84 -31.51
N ASP A 107 -6.18 9.41 -32.74
CA ASP A 107 -5.77 8.09 -33.24
C ASP A 107 -4.27 7.88 -33.27
N ALA A 108 -3.52 8.90 -33.72
CA ALA A 108 -2.07 8.87 -33.66
C ALA A 108 -1.56 8.71 -32.22
N MET A 109 -2.15 9.45 -31.27
CA MET A 109 -1.78 9.36 -29.85
C MET A 109 -2.17 8.00 -29.22
N LEU A 110 -3.34 7.44 -29.57
CA LEU A 110 -3.73 6.09 -29.15
C LEU A 110 -2.71 5.07 -29.61
N LYS A 111 -2.28 5.15 -30.87
CA LYS A 111 -1.29 4.22 -31.40
C LYS A 111 0.03 4.34 -30.64
N THR A 112 0.54 5.56 -30.44
CA THR A 112 1.78 5.78 -29.68
C THR A 112 1.69 5.23 -28.26
N ALA A 113 0.60 5.48 -27.55
CA ALA A 113 0.40 4.97 -26.19
C ALA A 113 0.26 3.43 -26.17
N SER A 114 -0.39 2.84 -27.17
CA SER A 114 -0.49 1.39 -27.33
C SER A 114 0.85 0.74 -27.64
N ASP A 115 1.67 1.37 -28.50
CA ASP A 115 3.02 0.92 -28.84
C ASP A 115 3.96 0.97 -27.62
N ALA A 116 3.70 1.88 -26.67
CA ALA A 116 4.35 1.95 -25.37
C ALA A 116 3.81 0.94 -24.33
N GLY A 117 2.85 0.08 -24.72
CA GLY A 117 2.32 -0.99 -23.86
C GLY A 117 1.16 -0.59 -22.95
N TYR A 118 0.58 0.60 -23.14
CA TYR A 118 -0.63 1.02 -22.41
C TYR A 118 -1.89 0.54 -23.12
N VAL A 119 -3.01 0.53 -22.40
CA VAL A 119 -4.35 0.33 -22.98
C VAL A 119 -5.06 1.68 -23.01
N PRO A 120 -4.92 2.45 -24.10
CA PRO A 120 -5.45 3.79 -24.16
C PRO A 120 -6.92 3.77 -24.62
N VAL A 121 -7.71 4.74 -24.16
CA VAL A 121 -9.13 4.89 -24.48
C VAL A 121 -9.43 6.28 -25.05
N LYS A 122 -10.35 6.34 -26.01
CA LYS A 122 -10.92 7.61 -26.48
C LYS A 122 -12.00 8.08 -25.53
N ILE A 123 -11.96 9.35 -25.17
CA ILE A 123 -12.93 10.00 -24.30
C ILE A 123 -13.46 11.22 -25.04
N ALA A 124 -14.74 11.22 -25.40
CA ALA A 124 -15.37 12.35 -26.07
C ALA A 124 -15.67 13.46 -25.04
N LEU A 125 -14.97 14.59 -25.13
CA LEU A 125 -15.19 15.80 -24.32
C LEU A 125 -15.80 16.89 -25.22
N ASN A 126 -16.40 17.93 -24.65
CA ASN A 126 -17.09 19.02 -25.38
C ASN A 126 -16.35 19.55 -26.64
N GLY A 127 -16.60 18.94 -27.81
CA GLY A 127 -15.94 19.28 -29.07
C GLY A 127 -14.51 18.75 -29.27
N PHE A 128 -13.97 17.97 -28.33
CA PHE A 128 -12.62 17.39 -28.39
C PHE A 128 -12.65 15.89 -28.14
N VAL A 129 -11.67 15.17 -28.67
CA VAL A 129 -11.41 13.77 -28.36
C VAL A 129 -10.15 13.71 -27.49
N ALA A 130 -10.33 13.36 -26.22
CA ALA A 130 -9.23 13.09 -25.31
C ALA A 130 -8.77 11.64 -25.38
N VAL A 131 -7.49 11.43 -25.10
CA VAL A 131 -6.88 10.12 -24.98
C VAL A 131 -6.52 9.89 -23.52
N GLY A 132 -7.20 8.91 -22.91
CA GLY A 132 -6.96 8.47 -21.54
C GLY A 132 -6.13 7.20 -21.51
N VAL A 133 -5.26 7.05 -20.50
CA VAL A 133 -4.46 5.85 -20.25
C VAL A 133 -4.55 5.45 -18.78
N SER A 134 -4.13 4.22 -18.48
CA SER A 134 -4.03 3.67 -17.12
C SER A 134 -5.32 3.86 -16.30
N PRO A 135 -6.42 3.20 -16.69
CA PRO A 135 -7.65 3.24 -15.91
C PRO A 135 -7.43 2.74 -14.47
N ALA A 136 -8.04 3.41 -13.51
CA ALA A 136 -7.97 3.02 -12.10
C ALA A 136 -9.26 3.37 -11.33
N ASP A 137 -9.58 2.60 -10.30
CA ASP A 137 -10.75 2.84 -9.44
C ASP A 137 -10.40 3.57 -8.14
N ARG A 138 -9.11 3.61 -7.80
CA ARG A 138 -8.57 4.28 -6.61
C ARG A 138 -7.64 5.40 -7.04
N LEU A 139 -7.79 6.56 -6.38
CA LEU A 139 -6.97 7.73 -6.68
C LEU A 139 -5.47 7.45 -6.48
N GLY A 140 -5.11 6.68 -5.45
CA GLY A 140 -3.70 6.34 -5.21
C GLY A 140 -3.05 5.57 -6.36
N ASP A 141 -3.76 4.62 -6.96
CA ASP A 141 -3.28 3.83 -8.08
C ASP A 141 -3.15 4.69 -9.35
N ALA A 142 -4.09 5.62 -9.56
CA ALA A 142 -4.01 6.61 -10.63
C ALA A 142 -2.78 7.54 -10.45
N PHE A 143 -2.48 7.96 -9.23
CA PHE A 143 -1.30 8.80 -8.93
C PHE A 143 0.02 8.07 -9.12
N LEU A 144 0.11 6.81 -8.72
CA LEU A 144 1.28 5.98 -8.99
C LEU A 144 1.48 5.81 -10.49
N SER A 145 0.39 5.52 -11.21
CA SER A 145 0.40 5.41 -12.68
C SER A 145 0.83 6.71 -13.34
N LEU A 146 0.38 7.87 -12.84
CA LEU A 146 0.77 9.18 -13.35
C LEU A 146 2.27 9.43 -13.25
N LYS A 147 2.91 8.98 -12.17
CA LYS A 147 4.38 9.07 -12.03
C LYS A 147 5.12 8.18 -13.01
N SER A 148 4.52 7.09 -13.47
CA SER A 148 5.09 6.22 -14.49
C SER A 148 4.89 6.83 -15.87
N VAL A 149 3.65 7.21 -16.20
CA VAL A 149 3.29 7.84 -17.48
C VAL A 149 4.11 9.11 -17.73
N LYS A 150 4.37 9.94 -16.71
CA LYS A 150 5.22 11.14 -16.83
C LYS A 150 6.67 10.88 -17.27
N ARG A 151 7.15 9.64 -17.20
CA ARG A 151 8.50 9.26 -17.64
C ARG A 151 8.52 8.75 -19.07
N GLU A 152 7.36 8.54 -19.68
CA GLU A 152 7.23 8.11 -21.05
C GLU A 152 7.45 9.27 -22.02
N ASP A 153 8.12 9.00 -23.14
CA ASP A 153 8.44 10.04 -24.14
C ASP A 153 7.19 10.65 -24.79
N PHE A 154 6.09 9.91 -24.84
CA PHE A 154 4.82 10.39 -25.40
C PHE A 154 4.01 11.27 -24.44
N CYS A 155 4.39 11.34 -23.16
CA CYS A 155 3.64 12.07 -22.17
C CYS A 155 3.87 13.58 -22.30
N PRO A 156 2.82 14.38 -22.52
CA PRO A 156 2.97 15.83 -22.60
C PRO A 156 3.19 16.43 -21.20
N PRO A 157 3.70 17.67 -21.11
CA PRO A 157 3.95 18.35 -19.83
C PRO A 157 2.68 18.67 -19.05
N ASP A 158 1.54 18.83 -19.71
CA ASP A 158 0.24 19.23 -19.17
C ASP A 158 -0.70 18.05 -18.86
N VAL A 159 -0.14 16.85 -18.66
CA VAL A 159 -0.89 15.65 -18.26
C VAL A 159 -1.70 15.86 -16.97
N TRP A 160 -2.94 15.38 -16.97
CA TRP A 160 -3.84 15.44 -15.81
C TRP A 160 -4.63 14.15 -15.61
N ILE A 161 -5.24 13.98 -14.44
CA ILE A 161 -6.14 12.89 -14.10
C ILE A 161 -7.58 13.38 -14.28
N LEU A 162 -8.34 12.66 -15.09
CA LEU A 162 -9.77 12.80 -15.26
C LEU A 162 -10.50 11.97 -14.20
N VAL A 163 -11.48 12.57 -13.51
CA VAL A 163 -12.34 11.88 -12.55
C VAL A 163 -13.73 11.65 -13.16
N ASN A 164 -14.02 10.39 -13.47
CA ASN A 164 -15.34 9.89 -13.82
C ASN A 164 -16.15 9.69 -12.53
N ARG A 165 -17.30 10.38 -12.43
CA ARG A 165 -18.15 10.39 -11.22
C ARG A 165 -19.44 9.63 -11.46
#